data_AF-A0A539EC69-F1
#
_entry.id   AF-A0A539EC69-F1
#
_cell.length_a   1.000
_cell.length_b   1.000
_cell.length_c   1.000
_cell.angle_alpha   90.00
_cell.angle_beta   90.00
_cell.angle_gamma   90.00
#
_symmetry.space_group_name_H-M   'P 1'
#
loop_
_entity.id
_entity.type
_entity.pdbx_description
1 polymer ?
#
loop_
_entity_poly.entity_id
_entity_poly.type
_entity_poly.pdbx_seq_one_letter_code
_entity_poly.pdbx_strand_id
1 'polypeptide(L)' 'GFFKHRTTIGEGAFVGSNSSLVAPVNIGAGAMVGSGSVITRDVEPGDLALARGKQETLPGWAARFMETMRAKKAAKAK' A
#
# COMPACT_ATOMS: atom_id res chain seq x y z
N GLY A 1 15.44 14.70 -7.33
CA GLY A 1 16.34 13.55 -7.42
C GLY A 1 17.46 13.88 -8.38
N PHE A 2 18.70 13.84 -7.90
CA PHE A 2 19.91 14.14 -8.68
C PHE A 2 20.27 12.98 -9.61
N PHE A 3 20.10 11.74 -9.13
CA PHE A 3 20.28 10.53 -9.93
C PHE A 3 18.92 9.98 -10.37
N LYS A 4 18.76 9.76 -11.67
CA LYS A 4 17.54 9.21 -12.27
C LYS A 4 17.78 7.72 -12.51
N HIS A 5 16.82 6.91 -12.09
CA HIS A 5 16.85 5.45 -12.26
C HIS A 5 15.66 5.02 -13.10
N ARG A 6 15.84 3.95 -13.87
CA ARG A 6 14.83 3.42 -14.78
C ARG A 6 14.06 2.27 -14.11
N THR A 7 12.75 2.28 -14.28
CA THR A 7 11.88 1.13 -14.04
C THR A 7 11.41 0.60 -15.38
N THR A 8 11.42 -0.71 -15.55
CA THR A 8 10.91 -1.39 -16.75
C THR A 8 9.65 -2.15 -16.40
N ILE A 9 8.63 -2.06 -17.25
CA ILE A 9 7.35 -2.76 -17.09
C ILE A 9 7.13 -3.59 -18.34
N GLY A 10 7.04 -4.91 -18.16
CA GLY A 10 6.85 -5.88 -19.22
C GLY A 10 5.45 -5.82 -19.83
N GLU A 11 5.32 -6.42 -21.01
CA GLU A 11 4.04 -6.51 -21.72
C GLU A 11 2.99 -7.24 -20.87
N GLY A 12 1.77 -6.71 -20.85
CA GLY A 12 0.65 -7.30 -20.10
C GLY A 12 0.79 -7.26 -18.57
N ALA A 13 1.83 -6.63 -18.02
CA ALA A 13 1.97 -6.48 -16.58
C ALA A 13 0.86 -5.58 -16.01
N PHE A 14 0.32 -5.95 -14.85
CA PHE A 14 -0.72 -5.20 -14.16
C PHE A 14 -0.14 -4.49 -12.93
N VAL A 15 -0.27 -3.16 -12.88
CA VAL A 15 0.12 -2.36 -11.71
C VAL A 15 -1.12 -1.89 -10.97
N GLY A 16 -1.38 -2.48 -9.80
CA GLY A 16 -2.54 -2.15 -8.98
C GLY A 16 -2.53 -0.71 -8.48
N SER A 17 -3.72 -0.18 -8.19
CA SER A 17 -3.90 1.20 -7.73
C SER A 17 -3.08 1.52 -6.48
N ASN A 18 -2.57 2.75 -6.37
CA ASN A 18 -1.76 3.21 -5.24
C ASN A 18 -0.47 2.39 -5.01
N SER A 19 0.09 1.80 -6.06
CA SER A 19 1.40 1.15 -5.99
C SER A 19 2.52 2.17 -6.14
N SER A 20 3.64 1.94 -5.46
CA SER A 20 4.88 2.72 -5.62
C SER A 20 6.00 1.82 -6.12
N LEU A 21 6.70 2.24 -7.18
CA LEU A 21 7.82 1.51 -7.78
C LEU A 21 9.12 2.24 -7.46
N VAL A 22 9.98 1.65 -6.61
CA VAL A 22 11.25 2.24 -6.20
C VAL A 22 12.33 1.83 -7.19
N ALA A 23 12.59 2.67 -8.20
CA ALA A 23 13.60 2.40 -9.22
C ALA A 23 15.04 2.25 -8.63
N PRO A 24 15.90 1.42 -9.22
CA PRO A 24 15.63 0.56 -10.38
C PRO A 24 14.91 -0.74 -10.00
N VAL A 25 13.83 -1.05 -10.72
CA VAL A 25 13.10 -2.33 -10.64
C VAL A 25 12.57 -2.76 -12.00
N ASN A 26 12.48 -4.05 -12.24
CA ASN A 26 11.89 -4.68 -13.41
C ASN A 26 10.60 -5.43 -13.01
N ILE A 27 9.50 -5.13 -13.69
CA ILE A 27 8.24 -5.86 -13.57
C ILE A 27 8.12 -6.74 -14.81
N GLY A 28 8.21 -8.06 -14.64
CA GLY A 28 8.18 -9.02 -15.73
C GLY A 28 6.88 -9.00 -16.55
N ALA A 29 6.92 -9.58 -17.74
CA ALA A 29 5.73 -9.69 -18.59
C ALA A 29 4.62 -10.49 -17.90
N GLY A 30 3.38 -10.03 -17.99
CA GLY A 30 2.24 -10.65 -17.31
C GLY A 30 2.29 -10.64 -15.77
N ALA A 31 3.30 -10.02 -15.15
CA ALA A 31 3.39 -9.93 -13.69
C ALA A 31 2.32 -9.00 -13.12
N MET A 32 1.99 -9.18 -11.85
CA MET A 32 0.98 -8.40 -11.15
C MET A 32 1.54 -7.75 -9.88
N VAL A 33 1.41 -6.44 -9.76
CA VAL A 33 1.66 -5.70 -8.51
C VAL A 33 0.32 -5.46 -7.84
N GLY A 34 0.14 -5.99 -6.63
CA GLY A 34 -1.11 -5.79 -5.90
C GLY A 34 -1.26 -4.35 -5.41
N SER A 35 -2.49 -3.84 -5.40
CA SER A 35 -2.79 -2.46 -5.02
C SER A 35 -2.25 -2.07 -3.65
N GLY A 36 -1.73 -0.85 -3.52
CA GLY A 36 -1.14 -0.34 -2.27
C GLY A 36 0.23 -0.92 -1.95
N SER A 37 0.89 -1.62 -2.89
CA SER A 37 2.22 -2.20 -2.65
C SER A 37 3.35 -1.22 -2.93
N VAL A 38 4.41 -1.29 -2.12
CA VAL A 38 5.69 -0.62 -2.39
C VAL A 38 6.71 -1.65 -2.87
N ILE A 39 7.04 -1.60 -4.16
CA ILE A 39 7.94 -2.56 -4.81
C ILE A 39 9.37 -2.02 -4.80
N THR A 40 10.27 -2.79 -4.17
CA THR A 40 11.70 -2.46 -3.98
C THR A 40 12.64 -3.49 -4.60
N ARG A 41 12.09 -4.53 -5.22
CA ARG A 41 12.79 -5.64 -5.86
C ARG A 41 12.05 -6.01 -7.14
N ASP A 42 12.76 -6.68 -8.04
CA ASP A 42 12.17 -7.15 -9.29
C ASP A 42 11.02 -8.13 -9.02
N VAL A 43 10.07 -8.16 -9.95
CA VAL A 43 8.96 -9.09 -9.97
C VAL A 43 9.10 -9.93 -11.23
N GLU A 44 9.25 -11.24 -11.07
CA GLU A 44 9.44 -12.15 -12.20
C GLU A 44 8.19 -12.20 -13.11
N PRO A 45 8.34 -12.58 -14.39
CA PRO A 45 7.20 -12.71 -15.31
C PRO A 45 6.10 -13.63 -14.78
N GLY A 46 4.85 -13.18 -14.84
CA GLY A 46 3.67 -13.93 -14.35
C GLY A 46 3.47 -13.94 -12.83
N ASP A 47 4.43 -13.44 -12.04
CA ASP A 47 4.34 -13.46 -10.58
C ASP A 47 3.47 -12.34 -10.00
N LEU A 48 2.89 -12.61 -8.84
CA LEU A 48 2.19 -11.62 -8.02
C LEU A 48 3.11 -11.09 -6.91
N ALA A 49 3.38 -9.78 -6.94
CA ALA A 49 4.06 -9.08 -5.85
C ALA A 49 3.06 -8.35 -4.93
N LEU A 50 3.13 -8.68 -3.64
CA LEU A 50 2.35 -8.04 -2.58
C LEU A 50 3.29 -7.49 -1.50
N ALA A 51 3.33 -6.17 -1.36
CA ALA A 51 4.14 -5.48 -0.35
C ALA A 51 3.27 -4.49 0.44
N ARG A 52 2.27 -5.04 1.16
CA ARG A 52 1.33 -4.30 2.02
C ARG A 52 1.02 -5.10 3.28
N GLY A 53 0.59 -4.41 4.34
CA GLY A 53 0.12 -5.07 5.56
C GLY A 53 -1.15 -5.89 5.32
N LYS A 54 -1.31 -6.99 6.06
CA LYS A 54 -2.60 -7.68 6.14
C LYS A 54 -3.61 -6.74 6.81
N GLN A 55 -4.79 -6.64 6.24
CA GLN A 55 -5.87 -5.88 6.85
C GLN A 55 -6.46 -6.68 8.00
N GLU A 56 -6.68 -6.01 9.13
CA GLU A 56 -7.44 -6.51 10.25
C GLU A 56 -8.64 -5.59 10.50
N THR A 57 -9.76 -6.18 10.94
CA THR A 57 -10.98 -5.46 11.28
C THR A 57 -11.31 -5.70 12.74
N LEU A 58 -11.43 -4.63 13.53
CA LEU A 58 -11.82 -4.66 14.94
C LEU A 58 -13.25 -4.13 15.11
N PRO A 59 -14.28 -5.00 15.19
CA PRO A 59 -15.67 -4.57 15.23
C PRO A 59 -15.96 -3.61 16.39
N GLY A 60 -16.66 -2.52 16.07
CA GLY A 60 -17.11 -1.53 17.06
C GLY A 60 -16.01 -0.78 17.82
N TRP A 61 -14.72 -0.96 17.49
CA TRP A 61 -13.63 -0.28 18.20
C TRP A 61 -13.69 1.24 18.03
N ALA A 62 -13.84 1.71 16.79
CA ALA A 62 -13.88 3.14 16.48
C ALA A 62 -15.06 3.85 17.16
N ALA A 63 -16.25 3.23 17.19
CA ALA A 63 -17.43 3.79 17.85
C ALA A 63 -17.18 4.03 19.35
N ARG A 64 -16.67 3.00 20.05
CA ARG A 64 -16.32 3.06 21.48
C ARG A 64 -15.26 4.14 21.77
N PHE A 65 -14.24 4.22 20.91
CA PHE A 65 -13.18 5.22 21.05
C PHE A 65 -13.73 6.65 20.92
N MET A 66 -14.54 6.91 19.91
CA MET A 66 -15.11 8.23 19.66
C MET A 66 -16.06 8.69 20.76
N GLU A 67 -16.90 7.79 21.27
CA GLU A 67 -17.77 8.06 22.42
C GLU A 67 -16.94 8.49 23.65
N THR A 68 -15.89 7.72 23.96
CA THR A 68 -14.99 8.01 25.08
C THR A 68 -14.30 9.37 24.93
N MET A 69 -13.81 9.71 23.74
CA MET A 69 -13.14 11.00 23.50
C MET A 69 -14.09 12.19 23.55
N ARG A 70 -15.32 12.04 23.06
CA ARG A 70 -16.36 13.07 23.17
C ARG A 70 -16.73 13.34 24.63
N ALA A 71 -16.90 12.29 25.44
CA ALA A 71 -17.18 12.43 26.87
C ALA A 71 -16.04 13.17 27.60
N LYS A 72 -14.77 12.81 27.31
CA LYS A 72 -13.60 13.50 27.89
C LYS A 72 -13.53 14.97 27.48
N LYS A 73 -13.81 15.30 26.22
CA LYS A 73 -13.82 16.68 25.73
C LYS A 73 -14.91 17.50 26.44
N ALA A 74 -16.11 16.95 26.61
CA ALA A 74 -17.21 17.59 27.33
C ALA A 74 -16.86 17.83 28.81
N ALA A 75 -16.23 16.86 29.47
CA ALA A 75 -15.81 16.98 30.86
C ALA A 75 -14.73 18.06 31.08
N LYS A 76 -13.88 18.32 30.07
CA LYS A 76 -12.83 19.36 30.14
C LYS A 76 -13.33 20.76 29.77
N ALA A 77 -14.48 20.85 29.09
CA ALA A 77 -15.10 22.12 28.72
C ALA A 77 -16.04 22.68 29.79
N LYS A 78 -16.24 21.94 30.88
CA LYS A 78 -17.00 22.33 32.08
C LYS A 78 -16.03 22.66 33.20
#